data_AF-A0A1F5CBS8-F1
#
_entry.id   AF-A0A1F5CBS8-F1
#
_cell.length_a   1.000
_cell.length_b   1.000
_cell.length_c   1.000
_cell.angle_alpha   90.00
_cell.angle_beta   90.00
_cell.angle_gamma   90.00
#
_symmetry.space_group_name_H-M   'P 1'
#
loop_
_entity.id
_entity.type
_entity.pdbx_description
1 polymer ?
#
loop_
_entity_poly.entity_id
_entity_poly.type
_entity_poly.pdbx_seq_one_letter_code
_entity_poly.pdbx_strand_id
1 'polypeptide(L)'
;MALTTKHQVLAWDLVEGLQDEAHKGVYFRLAKTYDETFLRGILSMTRDAWHGGKIKKEDMGRYFMGILKKELVKTKQYVENSKNRPRGRTGSKGKIKTGGRPQVAGN
;
A
#
# COMPACT_ATOMS: atom_id res chain seq x y z
N MET A 1 5.13 18.03 32.68
CA MET A 1 4.63 17.98 31.28
C MET A 1 4.71 16.53 30.82
N ALA A 2 3.60 15.94 30.35
CA ALA A 2 3.62 14.57 29.86
C ALA A 2 4.58 14.50 28.65
N LEU A 3 5.60 13.66 28.72
CA LEU A 3 6.54 13.39 27.63
C LEU A 3 5.75 12.75 26.48
N THR A 4 5.23 13.57 25.58
CA THR A 4 4.66 13.07 24.33
C THR A 4 5.81 12.52 23.49
N THR A 5 5.72 11.23 23.18
CA THR A 5 6.72 10.58 22.32
C THR A 5 6.68 11.21 20.93
N LYS A 6 7.81 11.28 20.21
CA LYS A 6 7.91 11.92 18.88
C LYS A 6 6.77 11.48 17.92
N HIS A 7 6.41 10.21 17.95
CA HIS A 7 5.32 9.65 17.15
C HIS A 7 3.92 10.17 17.53
N GLN A 8 3.69 10.53 18.80
CA GLN A 8 2.43 11.16 19.22
C GLN A 8 2.32 12.59 18.68
N VAL A 9 3.42 13.34 18.68
CA VAL A 9 3.47 14.69 18.07
C VAL A 9 3.19 14.59 16.57
N LEU A 10 3.84 13.64 15.89
CA LEU A 10 3.59 13.40 14.47
C LEU A 10 2.14 12.98 14.19
N ALA A 11 1.56 12.11 15.01
CA ALA A 11 0.18 11.68 14.84
C ALA A 11 -0.81 12.84 14.97
N TRP A 12 -0.57 13.76 15.91
CA TRP A 12 -1.36 14.98 16.05
C TRP A 12 -1.18 15.92 14.85
N ASP A 13 0.05 16.11 14.38
CA ASP A 13 0.34 16.92 13.19
C ASP A 13 -0.38 16.37 11.94
N LEU A 14 -0.50 15.04 11.82
CA LEU A 14 -1.29 14.40 10.76
C LEU A 14 -2.80 14.63 10.95
N VAL A 15 -3.33 14.49 12.16
CA VAL A 15 -4.76 14.72 12.45
C VAL A 15 -5.14 16.17 12.14
N GLU A 16 -4.38 17.13 12.62
CA GLU A 16 -4.60 18.56 12.37
C GLU A 16 -4.36 18.91 10.91
N GLY A 17 -3.29 18.37 10.32
CA GLY A 17 -2.94 18.64 8.93
C GLY A 17 -3.92 18.08 7.90
N LEU A 18 -4.60 16.98 8.23
CA LEU A 18 -5.64 16.37 7.40
C LEU A 18 -7.06 16.80 7.82
N GLN A 19 -7.19 17.47 8.96
CA GLN A 19 -8.46 17.88 9.57
C GLN A 19 -9.44 16.71 9.72
N ASP A 20 -8.90 15.56 10.09
CA ASP A 20 -9.61 14.28 10.16
C ASP A 20 -9.44 13.65 11.55
N GLU A 21 -10.26 14.11 12.50
CA GLU A 21 -10.25 13.56 13.86
C GLU A 21 -10.88 12.16 13.95
N ALA A 22 -11.79 11.82 13.03
CA ALA A 22 -12.50 10.54 13.03
C ALA A 22 -11.52 9.37 12.90
N HIS A 23 -10.44 9.55 12.14
CA HIS A 23 -9.44 8.51 11.90
C HIS A 23 -8.15 8.69 12.72
N LYS A 24 -8.16 9.48 13.80
CA LYS A 24 -6.99 9.69 14.67
C LYS A 24 -6.27 8.40 15.06
N GLY A 25 -7.00 7.36 15.46
CA GLY A 25 -6.41 6.08 15.86
C GLY A 25 -5.64 5.36 14.74
N VAL A 26 -5.91 5.68 13.47
CA VAL A 26 -5.14 5.19 12.32
C VAL A 26 -3.85 6.00 12.18
N TYR A 27 -3.91 7.33 12.26
CA TYR A 27 -2.72 8.19 12.17
C TYR A 27 -1.70 7.91 13.29
N PHE A 28 -2.18 7.63 14.51
CA PHE A 28 -1.31 7.18 15.61
C PHE A 28 -0.62 5.84 15.32
N ARG A 29 -1.28 4.91 14.63
CA ARG A 29 -0.65 3.65 14.20
C ARG A 29 0.35 3.88 13.08
N LEU A 30 0.03 4.74 12.11
CA LEU A 30 0.93 5.09 11.02
C LEU A 30 2.20 5.75 11.54
N ALA A 31 2.07 6.73 12.43
CA ALA A 31 3.21 7.42 13.04
C ALA A 31 4.14 6.48 13.81
N LYS A 32 3.65 5.35 14.34
CA LYS A 32 4.49 4.33 14.97
C LYS A 32 5.16 3.36 13.99
N THR A 33 4.59 3.22 12.79
CA THR A 33 4.99 2.18 11.82
C THR A 33 5.94 2.74 10.76
N TYR A 34 5.74 3.99 10.36
CA TYR A 34 6.45 4.62 9.26
C TYR A 34 7.31 5.78 9.74
N ASP A 35 8.34 6.07 8.96
CA ASP A 35 9.26 7.19 9.22
C ASP A 35 8.51 8.53 9.16
N GLU A 36 8.94 9.46 10.01
CA GLU A 36 8.38 10.81 10.08
C GLU A 36 8.49 11.55 8.75
N THR A 37 9.65 11.51 8.11
CA THR A 37 9.94 12.21 6.86
C THR A 37 9.01 11.71 5.75
N PHE A 38 8.77 10.41 5.72
CA PHE A 38 7.88 9.79 4.76
C PHE A 38 6.42 10.26 4.93
N LEU A 39 5.91 10.24 6.16
CA LEU A 39 4.53 10.68 6.44
C LEU A 39 4.35 12.19 6.22
N ARG A 40 5.33 13.01 6.63
CA ARG A 40 5.33 14.46 6.36
C ARG A 40 5.38 14.77 4.86
N GLY A 41 6.14 14.01 4.08
CA GLY A 41 6.17 14.15 2.62
C GLY A 41 4.80 13.93 1.99
N ILE A 42 4.09 12.87 2.39
CA ILE A 42 2.73 12.61 1.90
C ILE A 42 1.73 13.68 2.36
N LEU A 43 1.86 14.16 3.60
CA LEU A 43 1.05 15.25 4.13
C LEU A 43 1.24 16.52 3.29
N SER A 44 2.48 16.86 2.93
CA SER A 44 2.79 18.01 2.07
C SER A 44 2.09 17.88 0.72
N MET A 45 2.21 16.74 0.05
CA MET A 45 1.53 16.51 -1.24
C MET A 45 0.01 16.62 -1.14
N THR A 46 -0.55 16.21 0.00
CA THR A 46 -1.99 16.32 0.27
C THR A 46 -2.41 17.78 0.47
N ARG A 47 -1.63 18.56 1.22
CA ARG A 47 -1.85 20.00 1.40
C ARG A 47 -1.72 20.75 0.08
N ASP A 48 -0.71 20.44 -0.73
CA ASP A 48 -0.54 21.05 -2.06
C ASP A 48 -1.72 20.76 -2.99
N ALA A 49 -2.26 19.53 -2.95
CA ALA A 49 -3.45 19.18 -3.72
C ALA A 49 -4.69 19.95 -3.25
N TRP A 50 -4.83 20.17 -1.94
CA TRP A 50 -5.93 20.96 -1.39
C TRP A 50 -5.79 22.45 -1.72
N HIS A 51 -4.62 23.04 -1.48
CA HIS A 51 -4.34 24.44 -1.83
C HIS A 51 -4.47 24.71 -3.34
N GLY A 52 -4.12 23.74 -4.18
CA GLY A 52 -4.32 23.80 -5.62
C GLY A 52 -5.75 23.52 -6.09
N GLY A 53 -6.72 23.34 -5.18
CA GLY A 53 -8.13 23.10 -5.50
C GLY A 53 -8.44 21.75 -6.16
N LYS A 54 -7.49 20.81 -6.17
CA LYS A 54 -7.67 19.48 -6.77
C LYS A 54 -8.55 18.56 -5.93
N ILE A 55 -8.57 18.79 -4.62
CA ILE A 55 -9.36 18.02 -3.66
C ILE A 55 -10.06 18.98 -2.70
N LYS A 56 -11.21 18.55 -2.18
CA LYS A 56 -11.90 19.25 -1.11
C LYS A 56 -11.24 18.94 0.23
N LYS A 57 -11.47 19.83 1.19
CA LYS A 57 -11.01 19.71 2.57
C LYS A 57 -11.45 18.38 3.22
N GLU A 58 -12.70 18.00 3.01
CA GLU A 58 -13.30 16.75 3.50
C GLU A 58 -12.63 15.48 2.94
N ASP A 59 -11.98 15.58 1.77
CA ASP A 59 -11.32 14.46 1.10
C ASP A 59 -9.83 14.30 1.47
N MET A 60 -9.27 15.21 2.28
CA MET A 60 -7.83 15.21 2.59
C MET A 60 -7.37 13.89 3.21
N GLY A 61 -8.09 13.36 4.21
CA GLY A 61 -7.77 12.08 4.85
C GLY A 61 -7.82 10.90 3.86
N ARG A 62 -8.85 10.85 3.00
CA ARG A 62 -8.99 9.83 1.97
C ARG A 62 -7.87 9.91 0.93
N TYR A 63 -7.51 11.12 0.51
CA TYR A 63 -6.46 11.35 -0.47
C TYR A 63 -5.09 10.96 0.09
N PHE A 64 -4.79 11.34 1.33
CA PHE A 64 -3.58 10.94 2.05
C PHE A 64 -3.43 9.42 2.10
N MET A 65 -4.47 8.70 2.52
CA MET A 65 -4.46 7.22 2.53
C MET A 65 -4.28 6.63 1.13
N GLY A 66 -4.82 7.29 0.11
CA GLY A 66 -4.65 6.91 -1.29
C GLY A 66 -3.20 6.99 -1.76
N ILE A 67 -2.49 8.08 -1.42
CA ILE A 67 -1.05 8.22 -1.71
C ILE A 67 -0.25 7.19 -0.92
N LEU A 68 -0.52 7.07 0.39
CA LEU A 68 0.15 6.11 1.26
C LEU A 68 0.06 4.69 0.69
N LYS A 69 -1.13 4.25 0.28
CA LYS A 69 -1.34 2.94 -0.34
C LYS A 69 -0.54 2.78 -1.64
N LYS A 70 -0.51 3.80 -2.50
CA LYS A 70 0.26 3.76 -3.76
C LYS A 70 1.77 3.63 -3.51
N GLU A 71 2.30 4.40 -2.58
CA GLU A 71 3.72 4.35 -2.23
C GLU A 71 4.09 2.99 -1.62
N LEU A 72 3.24 2.41 -0.77
CA LEU A 72 3.46 1.05 -0.24
C LEU A 72 3.43 -0.03 -1.32
N VAL A 73 2.56 0.10 -2.32
CA VAL A 73 2.50 -0.85 -3.44
C VAL A 73 3.76 -0.76 -4.30
N LYS A 74 4.29 0.44 -4.56
CA LYS A 74 5.57 0.61 -5.27
C LYS A 74 6.71 -0.08 -4.51
N THR A 75 6.79 0.10 -3.20
CA THR A 75 7.84 -0.53 -2.38
C THR A 75 7.71 -2.06 -2.38
N LYS A 76 6.48 -2.60 -2.32
CA LYS A 76 6.25 -4.05 -2.45
C LYS A 76 6.58 -4.60 -3.84
N GLN A 77 6.20 -3.90 -4.92
CA GLN A 77 6.57 -4.29 -6.29
C GLN A 77 8.09 -4.28 -6.51
N TYR A 78 8.82 -3.37 -5.86
CA TYR A 78 10.28 -3.34 -5.92
C TYR A 78 10.92 -4.56 -5.23
N VAL A 79 10.37 -4.99 -4.09
CA VAL A 79 10.79 -6.20 -3.38
C VAL A 79 10.42 -7.48 -4.14
N GLU A 80 9.26 -7.50 -4.81
CA GLU A 80 8.80 -8.67 -5.56
C GLU A 80 9.55 -8.83 -6.90
N ASN A 81 9.89 -7.73 -7.59
CA ASN A 81 10.74 -7.76 -8.78
C ASN A 81 12.19 -8.22 -8.46
N SER A 82 12.67 -8.01 -7.24
CA SER A 82 13.97 -8.53 -6.80
C SER A 82 13.96 -10.04 -6.49
N LYS A 83 12.79 -10.63 -6.23
CA LYS A 83 12.62 -12.08 -6.01
C LYS A 83 12.34 -12.86 -7.31
N ASN A 84 12.04 -12.18 -8.40
CA ASN A 84 11.76 -12.77 -9.72
C ASN A 84 12.96 -12.71 -10.68
N ARG A 85 14.21 -12.87 -10.19
CA ARG A 85 15.31 -13.29 -11.07
C ARG A 85 15.05 -14.73 -11.49
N PRO A 86 14.88 -15.03 -12.80
CA PRO A 86 14.58 -16.38 -13.25
C PRO A 86 15.80 -17.28 -13.01
N ARG A 87 15.74 -18.15 -11.99
CA ARG A 87 16.60 -19.32 -11.93
C ARG A 87 16.24 -20.21 -13.13
N GLY A 88 17.24 -20.54 -13.92
CA GLY A 88 17.15 -21.13 -15.25
C GLY A 88 16.10 -22.22 -15.37
N ARG A 89 15.19 -22.02 -16.32
CA ARG A 89 14.22 -23.02 -16.76
C ARG A 89 14.93 -23.95 -17.74
N THR A 90 15.76 -24.87 -17.25
CA THR A 90 16.22 -26.00 -18.06
C THR A 90 15.03 -26.92 -18.22
N GLY A 91 14.42 -26.87 -19.41
CA GLY A 91 13.26 -27.66 -19.74
C GLY A 91 13.58 -29.16 -19.76
N SER A 92 12.61 -29.96 -19.32
CA SER A 92 12.37 -31.27 -19.91
C SER A 92 10.85 -31.48 -19.93
N LYS A 93 10.31 -31.38 -21.14
CA LYS A 93 8.95 -31.76 -21.52
C LYS A 93 8.81 -33.28 -21.38
N GLY A 94 7.66 -33.73 -20.88
CA GLY A 94 7.28 -35.14 -20.93
C GLY A 94 5.92 -35.41 -20.29
N LYS A 95 4.85 -34.85 -20.85
CA LYS A 95 3.47 -35.26 -20.52
C LYS A 95 3.15 -36.51 -21.33
N ILE A 96 3.04 -37.68 -20.70
CA ILE A 96 2.36 -38.85 -21.26
C ILE A 96 1.01 -38.96 -20.54
N LYS A 97 -0.09 -38.68 -21.25
CA LYS A 97 -1.46 -38.97 -20.83
C LYS A 97 -1.97 -40.10 -21.72
N THR A 98 -1.98 -41.33 -21.23
CA THR A 98 -2.72 -42.44 -21.84
C THR A 98 -4.18 -42.32 -21.39
N GLY A 99 -5.03 -41.78 -22.26
CA GLY A 99 -6.47 -41.70 -22.05
C GLY A 99 -7.12 -43.03 -22.41
N GLY A 100 -7.60 -43.78 -21.42
CA GLY A 100 -8.54 -44.87 -21.61
C GLY A 100 -9.93 -44.32 -21.92
N ARG A 101 -10.49 -44.69 -23.07
CA ARG A 101 -11.88 -44.42 -23.44
C ARG A 101 -12.57 -45.76 -23.71
N PRO A 102 -13.60 -46.15 -22.94
CA PRO A 102 -14.53 -47.20 -23.34
C PRO A 102 -15.89 -46.59 -23.70
N GLN A 103 -16.40 -46.88 -24.90
CA GLN A 103 -17.84 -46.96 -25.20
C GLN A 103 -18.06 -47.64 -26.59
N VAL A 104 -18.31 -48.96 -26.63
CA VAL A 104 -19.57 -49.75 -26.85
C VAL A 104 -20.23 -49.67 -28.25
N ALA A 105 -20.75 -50.84 -28.68
CA ALA A 105 -21.69 -51.19 -29.78
C ALA A 105 -21.04 -51.50 -31.15
N GLY A 106 -21.33 -52.60 -31.86
CA GLY A 106 -22.48 -53.51 -31.83
C GLY A 106 -23.31 -53.33 -33.10
N ASN A 107 -22.87 -53.90 -34.23
CA ASN A 107 -23.63 -54.67 -35.25
C ASN A 107 -22.66 -55.11 -36.36
#